data_AF-A0A182TP45-F1
#
_entry.id   AF-A0A182TP45-F1
#
_cell.length_a   1.000
_cell.length_b   1.000
_cell.length_c   1.000
_cell.angle_alpha   90.00
_cell.angle_beta   90.00
_cell.angle_gamma   90.00
#
_symmetry.space_group_name_H-M   'P 1'
#
loop_
_entity.id
_entity.type
_entity.pdbx_description
1 polymer ?
#
loop_
_entity_poly.entity_id
_entity_poly.type
_entity_poly.pdbx_seq_one_letter_code
_entity_poly.pdbx_strand_id
1 'polypeptide(L)'
;MNRTHNNETLGNNDTLGKLRWIAWIKSSSGDHICGGSLISKRYVLTATHCLRHNDLAFVQLRKKDYDESGVCTLAKEDIPIERTIGHDSYNKSVRSNDIALVRLARNASFNSGHDYASLDTDTIEITEVDLVTADQCQNRLYELMHKKNTIHESQTCALQSGRFDDCRNSGGPLTALGRNGRHVQYGVASYGLNACNLDNAPVVYTRVESFIDWILSSLEE
;
A
#
# COMPACT_ATOMS: atom_id res chain seq x y z
N MET A 1 2.13 -10.54 -30.76
CA MET A 1 2.98 -10.79 -29.58
C MET A 1 2.35 -10.05 -28.42
N ASN A 2 1.48 -10.73 -27.65
CA ASN A 2 0.79 -10.12 -26.51
C ASN A 2 1.76 -10.02 -25.34
N ARG A 3 2.14 -8.80 -24.95
CA ARG A 3 2.77 -8.55 -23.66
C ARG A 3 1.65 -8.54 -22.62
N THR A 4 1.64 -9.52 -21.73
CA THR A 4 0.88 -9.46 -20.48
C THR A 4 1.50 -8.35 -19.63
N HIS A 5 0.78 -7.24 -19.47
CA HIS A 5 1.11 -6.19 -18.51
C HIS A 5 0.79 -6.73 -17.11
N ASN A 6 1.82 -6.98 -16.31
CA ASN A 6 1.66 -7.46 -14.94
C ASN A 6 1.52 -6.25 -14.03
N ASN A 7 0.28 -5.79 -13.77
CA ASN A 7 0.03 -4.85 -12.69
C ASN A 7 0.26 -5.57 -11.36
N GLU A 8 1.47 -5.52 -10.84
CA GLU A 8 1.77 -6.11 -9.53
C GLU A 8 1.14 -5.23 -8.44
N THR A 9 -0.02 -5.66 -7.95
CA THR A 9 -0.58 -5.18 -6.69
C THR A 9 0.13 -5.97 -5.58
N LEU A 10 0.99 -5.27 -4.84
CA LEU A 10 2.02 -5.91 -4.02
C LEU A 10 1.54 -6.03 -2.57
N GLY A 11 1.15 -7.24 -2.19
CA GLY A 11 0.70 -7.59 -0.83
C GLY A 11 0.57 -9.09 -0.54
N ASN A 12 0.88 -9.95 -1.50
CA ASN A 12 0.82 -11.41 -1.35
C ASN A 12 2.13 -11.98 -0.77
N ASN A 13 2.09 -13.24 -0.31
CA ASN A 13 3.26 -13.94 0.22
C ASN A 13 4.44 -14.01 -0.77
N ASP A 14 4.16 -13.99 -2.08
CA ASP A 14 5.15 -14.10 -3.16
C ASP A 14 5.94 -12.79 -3.44
N THR A 15 5.47 -11.67 -2.90
CA THR A 15 6.08 -10.34 -3.06
C THR A 15 6.79 -9.86 -1.79
N LEU A 16 6.49 -10.49 -0.65
CA LEU A 16 7.24 -10.28 0.59
C LEU A 16 8.71 -10.66 0.40
N GLY A 17 9.60 -9.67 0.54
CA GLY A 17 11.03 -9.83 0.37
C GLY A 17 11.55 -9.58 -1.05
N LYS A 18 10.68 -9.46 -2.07
CA LYS A 18 11.06 -8.91 -3.38
C LYS A 18 11.17 -7.39 -3.29
N LEU A 19 10.20 -6.75 -2.66
CA LEU A 19 10.20 -5.33 -2.34
C LEU A 19 10.36 -5.14 -0.84
N ARG A 20 11.44 -4.44 -0.45
CA ARG A 20 11.92 -4.38 0.94
C ARG A 20 11.08 -3.49 1.85
N TRP A 21 10.30 -2.58 1.28
CA TRP A 21 9.44 -1.65 1.99
C TRP A 21 8.03 -2.21 2.29
N ILE A 22 7.65 -3.40 1.82
CA ILE A 22 6.32 -3.95 2.13
C ILE A 22 6.21 -4.21 3.64
N ALA A 23 5.17 -3.64 4.24
CA ALA A 23 4.91 -3.72 5.67
C ALA A 23 3.57 -4.42 5.93
N TRP A 24 3.55 -5.27 6.95
CA TRP A 24 2.32 -5.86 7.47
C TRP A 24 2.04 -5.30 8.84
N ILE A 25 0.87 -4.70 9.00
CA ILE A 25 0.35 -4.23 10.28
C ILE A 25 -0.36 -5.41 10.93
N LYS A 26 0.05 -5.76 12.15
CA LYS A 26 -0.41 -6.96 12.84
C LYS A 26 -1.00 -6.67 14.21
N SER A 27 -1.91 -7.55 14.61
CA SER A 27 -2.49 -7.56 15.96
C SER A 27 -1.50 -8.08 17.00
N SER A 28 -1.85 -7.96 18.27
CA SER A 28 -1.10 -8.57 19.39
C SER A 28 -1.04 -10.11 19.33
N SER A 29 -2.03 -10.76 18.72
CA SER A 29 -2.03 -12.21 18.44
C SER A 29 -1.15 -12.59 17.23
N GLY A 30 -0.66 -11.60 16.47
CA GLY A 30 0.15 -11.79 15.27
C GLY A 30 -0.66 -11.97 13.98
N ASP A 31 -1.97 -11.75 14.04
CA ASP A 31 -2.86 -11.78 12.88
C ASP A 31 -2.56 -10.60 11.95
N HIS A 32 -2.64 -10.85 10.65
CA HIS A 32 -2.52 -9.79 9.63
C HIS A 32 -3.79 -8.94 9.61
N ILE A 33 -3.63 -7.62 9.82
CA ILE A 33 -4.73 -6.66 9.78
C ILE A 33 -4.77 -5.91 8.45
N CYS A 34 -3.65 -5.26 8.11
CA CYS A 34 -3.52 -4.45 6.90
C CYS A 34 -2.10 -4.50 6.37
N GLY A 35 -1.96 -4.15 5.09
CA GLY A 35 -0.68 -3.81 4.49
C GLY A 35 -0.27 -2.35 4.77
N GLY A 36 0.93 -2.03 4.32
CA GLY A 36 1.49 -0.70 4.30
C GLY A 36 2.84 -0.70 3.59
N SER A 37 3.48 0.45 3.57
CA SER A 37 4.81 0.62 3.00
C SER A 37 5.71 1.44 3.91
N LEU A 38 6.93 0.99 4.13
CA LEU A 38 7.95 1.74 4.85
C LEU A 38 8.43 2.91 3.98
N ILE A 39 8.16 4.14 4.40
CA ILE A 39 8.51 5.37 3.67
C ILE A 39 9.72 6.09 4.27
N SER A 40 10.11 5.72 5.50
CA SER A 40 11.32 6.18 6.17
C SER A 40 11.78 5.16 7.21
N LYS A 41 12.87 5.43 7.93
CA LYS A 41 13.36 4.57 9.03
C LYS A 41 12.31 4.30 10.12
N ARG A 42 11.34 5.19 10.28
CA ARG A 42 10.40 5.23 11.42
C ARG A 42 8.93 5.26 11.04
N TYR A 43 8.60 5.36 9.75
CA TYR A 43 7.22 5.58 9.34
C TYR A 43 6.79 4.61 8.25
N VAL A 44 5.60 4.04 8.47
CA VAL A 44 4.86 3.24 7.50
C VAL A 44 3.65 4.03 7.03
N LEU A 45 3.46 4.12 5.72
CA LEU A 45 2.27 4.66 5.07
C LEU A 45 1.22 3.55 4.92
N THR A 46 -0.02 3.85 5.30
CA THR A 46 -1.16 2.93 5.21
C THR A 46 -2.47 3.72 5.08
N ALA A 47 -3.63 3.07 5.22
CA ALA A 47 -4.94 3.70 5.19
C ALA A 47 -5.46 4.04 6.60
N THR A 48 -6.20 5.15 6.75
CA THR A 48 -6.80 5.51 8.05
C THR A 48 -7.78 4.44 8.54
N HIS A 49 -8.52 3.78 7.65
CA HIS A 49 -9.44 2.73 8.08
C HIS A 49 -8.73 1.54 8.75
N CYS A 50 -7.46 1.28 8.42
CA CYS A 50 -6.64 0.25 9.05
C CYS A 50 -6.33 0.58 10.52
N LEU A 51 -6.28 1.87 10.88
CA LEU A 51 -6.00 2.33 12.24
C LEU A 51 -7.18 2.14 13.21
N ARG A 52 -8.36 1.76 12.71
CA ARG A 52 -9.58 1.62 13.52
C ARG A 52 -9.68 0.27 14.26
N HIS A 53 -8.74 -0.62 14.03
CA HIS A 53 -8.62 -1.87 14.76
C HIS A 53 -8.06 -1.58 16.16
N ASN A 54 -8.65 -2.18 17.20
CA ASN A 54 -8.30 -1.86 18.59
C ASN A 54 -7.04 -2.58 19.09
N ASP A 55 -6.51 -3.53 18.33
CA ASP A 55 -5.50 -4.49 18.74
C ASP A 55 -4.19 -4.39 17.94
N LEU A 56 -4.00 -3.31 17.18
CA LEU A 56 -2.77 -3.02 16.44
C LEU A 56 -1.58 -3.01 17.39
N ALA A 57 -0.57 -3.85 17.13
CA ALA A 57 0.55 -4.05 18.05
C ALA A 57 1.91 -3.79 17.41
N PHE A 58 2.16 -4.35 16.22
CA PHE A 58 3.46 -4.25 15.58
C PHE A 58 3.36 -4.23 14.06
N VAL A 59 4.40 -3.68 13.44
CA VAL A 59 4.66 -3.81 12.02
C VAL A 59 5.67 -4.93 11.82
N GLN A 60 5.34 -5.86 10.93
CA GLN A 60 6.22 -6.90 10.44
C GLN A 60 6.80 -6.48 9.08
N LEU A 61 8.12 -6.37 9.00
CA LEU A 61 8.88 -6.18 7.78
C LEU A 61 9.60 -7.48 7.42
N ARG A 62 9.91 -7.69 6.14
CA ARG A 62 10.76 -8.80 5.70
C ARG A 62 11.92 -8.29 4.87
N LYS A 63 13.11 -8.79 5.22
CA LYS A 63 14.37 -8.43 4.58
C LYS A 63 15.03 -9.68 4.02
N LYS A 64 15.62 -9.57 2.83
CA LYS A 64 16.54 -10.58 2.32
C LYS A 64 17.80 -10.55 3.17
N ASP A 65 18.10 -11.69 3.78
CA ASP A 65 19.28 -11.91 4.59
C ASP A 65 20.08 -13.08 4.01
N TYR A 66 21.40 -13.07 4.13
CA TYR A 66 22.26 -14.10 3.58
C TYR A 66 23.09 -14.71 4.70
N ASP A 67 23.02 -16.02 4.87
CA ASP A 67 23.88 -16.70 5.84
C ASP A 67 25.33 -16.80 5.32
N GLU A 68 26.23 -17.32 6.17
CA GLU A 68 27.66 -17.51 5.83
C GLU A 68 27.88 -18.43 4.62
N SER A 69 26.88 -19.24 4.25
CA SER A 69 26.90 -20.14 3.09
C SER A 69 26.32 -19.47 1.82
N GLY A 70 25.89 -18.21 1.90
CA GLY A 70 25.31 -17.46 0.79
C GLY A 70 23.85 -17.81 0.50
N VAL A 71 23.16 -18.52 1.39
CA VAL A 71 21.74 -18.85 1.23
C VAL A 71 20.89 -17.64 1.59
N CYS A 72 20.06 -17.19 0.66
CA CYS A 72 19.12 -16.09 0.90
C CYS A 72 17.93 -16.59 1.73
N THR A 73 17.75 -16.02 2.92
CA THR A 73 16.56 -16.19 3.77
C THR A 73 15.76 -14.89 3.80
N LEU A 74 14.49 -14.98 4.21
CA LEU A 74 13.65 -13.82 4.47
C LEU A 74 13.53 -13.62 5.99
N ALA A 75 14.47 -12.86 6.54
CA ALA A 75 14.44 -12.49 7.95
C ALA A 75 13.24 -11.59 8.22
N LYS A 76 12.50 -11.91 9.29
CA LYS A 76 11.38 -11.10 9.78
C LYS A 76 11.89 -10.09 10.81
N GLU A 77 11.42 -8.85 10.69
CA GLU A 77 11.65 -7.80 11.68
C GLU A 77 10.30 -7.30 12.18
N ASP A 78 9.96 -7.67 13.42
CA ASP A 78 8.77 -7.19 14.09
C ASP A 78 9.14 -5.95 14.93
N ILE A 79 8.45 -4.84 14.68
CA ILE A 79 8.70 -3.54 15.31
C ILE A 79 7.40 -3.04 15.95
N PRO A 80 7.37 -2.81 17.28
CA PRO A 80 6.19 -2.28 17.94
C PRO A 80 5.74 -0.94 17.37
N ILE A 81 4.43 -0.72 17.36
CA ILE A 81 3.83 0.56 16.98
C ILE A 81 3.97 1.55 18.15
N GLU A 82 4.57 2.71 17.90
CA GLU A 82 4.69 3.80 18.88
C GLU A 82 3.42 4.65 18.90
N ARG A 83 2.95 5.06 17.72
CA ARG A 83 1.76 5.87 17.53
C ARG A 83 1.20 5.71 16.13
N THR A 84 -0.07 6.03 15.97
CA THR A 84 -0.78 6.06 14.70
C THR A 84 -1.30 7.47 14.42
N ILE A 85 -1.27 7.89 13.16
CA ILE A 85 -1.64 9.22 12.71
C ILE A 85 -2.58 9.06 11.52
N GLY A 86 -3.88 9.16 11.78
CA GLY A 86 -4.88 9.21 10.71
C GLY A 86 -5.02 10.61 10.15
N HIS A 87 -5.41 10.74 8.90
CA HIS A 87 -5.68 12.04 8.31
C HIS A 87 -6.95 12.67 8.94
N ASP A 88 -6.86 13.90 9.45
CA ASP A 88 -7.95 14.54 10.23
C ASP A 88 -9.26 14.66 9.44
N SER A 89 -9.15 14.95 8.14
CA SER A 89 -10.31 15.04 7.24
C SER A 89 -10.82 13.68 6.71
N TYR A 90 -10.42 12.54 7.30
CA TYR A 90 -10.90 11.22 6.86
C TYR A 90 -12.43 11.10 6.97
N ASN A 91 -13.09 10.86 5.84
CA ASN A 91 -14.53 10.67 5.79
C ASN A 91 -14.87 9.18 5.64
N LYS A 92 -15.38 8.56 6.71
CA LYS A 92 -15.76 7.14 6.72
C LYS A 92 -16.82 6.79 5.67
N SER A 93 -17.79 7.67 5.43
CA SER A 93 -18.98 7.39 4.61
C SER A 93 -18.60 7.21 3.14
N VAL A 94 -17.70 8.05 2.64
CA VAL A 94 -17.23 8.01 1.24
C VAL A 94 -15.80 7.49 1.09
N ARG A 95 -15.13 7.14 2.20
CA ARG A 95 -13.72 6.73 2.27
C ARG A 95 -12.78 7.71 1.54
N SER A 96 -13.04 9.01 1.66
CA SER A 96 -12.11 10.05 1.21
C SER A 96 -11.07 10.34 2.29
N ASN A 97 -9.89 10.80 1.86
CA ASN A 97 -8.72 11.04 2.71
C ASN A 97 -8.32 9.80 3.54
N ASP A 98 -8.44 8.61 2.96
CA ASP A 98 -8.12 7.34 3.61
C ASP A 98 -6.62 7.04 3.55
N ILE A 99 -5.85 7.86 4.26
CA ILE A 99 -4.39 7.79 4.32
C ILE A 99 -3.93 8.00 5.77
N ALA A 100 -2.90 7.30 6.18
CA ALA A 100 -2.42 7.29 7.56
C ALA A 100 -0.93 6.97 7.65
N LEU A 101 -0.32 7.39 8.75
CA LEU A 101 1.04 7.01 9.12
C LEU A 101 1.04 6.17 10.40
N VAL A 102 1.94 5.20 10.45
CA VAL A 102 2.28 4.44 11.65
C VAL A 102 3.73 4.74 12.00
N ARG A 103 3.97 5.33 13.17
CA ARG A 103 5.33 5.54 13.69
C ARG A 103 5.78 4.30 14.44
N LEU A 104 6.99 3.86 14.14
CA LEU A 104 7.64 2.69 14.73
C LEU A 104 8.36 3.06 16.03
N ALA A 105 8.28 2.19 17.05
CA ALA A 105 8.93 2.41 18.35
C ALA A 105 10.46 2.45 18.27
N ARG A 106 11.05 1.91 17.20
CA ARG A 106 12.47 1.99 16.87
C ARG A 106 12.66 2.07 15.36
N ASN A 107 13.85 2.52 14.94
CA ASN A 107 14.23 2.49 13.54
C ASN A 107 14.22 1.04 13.00
N ALA A 108 13.68 0.88 11.80
CA ALA A 108 13.79 -0.37 11.05
C ALA A 108 15.23 -0.60 10.58
N SER A 109 15.67 -1.86 10.50
CA SER A 109 17.05 -2.29 10.21
C SER A 109 17.44 -2.20 8.72
N PHE A 110 16.94 -1.16 8.05
CA PHE A 110 17.18 -0.85 6.65
C PHE A 110 18.15 0.33 6.53
N ASN A 111 19.19 0.16 5.71
CA ASN A 111 20.36 1.04 5.70
C ASN A 111 20.54 1.77 4.36
N SER A 112 19.70 1.52 3.36
CA SER A 112 19.79 2.15 2.05
C SER A 112 18.49 2.86 1.67
N GLY A 113 18.59 3.94 0.89
CA GLY A 113 17.42 4.62 0.34
C GLY A 113 16.58 3.75 -0.60
N HIS A 114 17.10 2.61 -1.06
CA HIS A 114 16.39 1.62 -1.87
C HIS A 114 15.55 0.66 -1.03
N ASP A 115 15.59 0.77 0.29
CA ASP A 115 14.80 -0.06 1.18
C ASP A 115 13.44 0.59 1.55
N TYR A 116 13.24 1.85 1.17
CA TYR A 116 12.01 2.62 1.41
C TYR A 116 11.24 2.81 0.11
N ALA A 117 9.91 2.82 0.22
CA ALA A 117 9.03 3.19 -0.89
C ALA A 117 9.30 4.65 -1.28
N SER A 118 9.65 4.88 -2.55
CA SER A 118 9.70 6.24 -3.08
C SER A 118 8.27 6.72 -3.29
N LEU A 119 7.93 7.90 -2.80
CA LEU A 119 6.58 8.45 -2.99
C LEU A 119 6.51 9.18 -4.33
N ASP A 120 5.37 9.05 -5.01
CA ASP A 120 5.10 9.84 -6.20
C ASP A 120 4.95 11.31 -5.80
N THR A 121 5.89 12.14 -6.23
CA THR A 121 6.01 13.55 -5.81
C THR A 121 5.90 14.54 -6.96
N ASP A 122 6.04 14.10 -8.22
CA ASP A 122 5.91 14.90 -9.44
C ASP A 122 5.81 13.97 -10.67
N THR A 123 5.24 14.44 -11.78
CA THR A 123 4.97 13.75 -13.07
C THR A 123 5.96 12.64 -13.47
N ILE A 124 5.80 11.44 -12.89
CA ILE A 124 6.45 10.23 -13.39
C ILE A 124 5.52 9.62 -14.42
N GLU A 125 5.97 9.54 -15.68
CA GLU A 125 5.23 8.77 -16.68
C GLU A 125 5.22 7.29 -16.27
N ILE A 126 4.02 6.83 -15.87
CA ILE A 126 3.75 5.48 -15.41
C ILE A 126 3.49 4.59 -16.62
N THR A 127 4.30 3.56 -16.83
CA THR A 127 4.15 2.67 -17.99
C THR A 127 3.58 1.29 -17.63
N GLU A 128 3.41 0.98 -16.34
CA GLU A 128 3.17 -0.39 -15.85
C GLU A 128 1.96 -0.57 -14.94
N VAL A 129 1.11 0.46 -14.78
CA VAL A 129 -0.13 0.33 -14.00
C VAL A 129 -1.31 0.61 -14.93
N ASP A 130 -2.23 -0.36 -15.06
CA ASP A 130 -3.52 -0.14 -15.73
C ASP A 130 -4.44 0.68 -14.83
N LEU A 131 -4.14 1.97 -14.74
CA LEU A 131 -5.04 2.96 -14.16
C LEU A 131 -6.25 3.12 -15.06
N VAL A 132 -7.43 3.15 -14.45
CA VAL A 132 -8.69 3.44 -15.15
C VAL A 132 -9.22 4.79 -14.75
N THR A 133 -10.00 5.41 -15.62
CA THR A 133 -10.62 6.70 -15.33
C THR A 133 -11.63 6.58 -14.19
N ALA A 134 -11.94 7.70 -13.54
CA ALA A 134 -12.97 7.76 -12.50
C ALA A 134 -14.30 7.15 -12.99
N ASP A 135 -14.75 7.53 -14.19
CA ASP A 135 -16.00 7.03 -14.76
C ASP A 135 -15.97 5.51 -15.01
N GLN A 136 -14.87 5.00 -15.58
CA GLN A 136 -14.68 3.56 -15.78
C GLN A 136 -14.73 2.81 -14.45
N CYS A 137 -14.05 3.32 -13.43
CA CYS A 137 -14.05 2.73 -12.09
C CYS A 137 -15.45 2.74 -11.46
N GLN A 138 -16.17 3.86 -11.52
CA GLN A 138 -17.53 4.00 -10.98
C GLN A 138 -18.49 3.02 -11.65
N ASN A 139 -18.47 2.95 -12.99
CA ASN A 139 -19.32 2.06 -13.75
C ASN A 139 -19.03 0.60 -13.38
N ARG A 140 -17.75 0.23 -13.30
CA ARG A 140 -17.36 -1.14 -12.96
C ARG A 140 -17.68 -1.54 -11.53
N LEU A 141 -17.52 -0.63 -10.57
CA LEU A 141 -17.95 -0.84 -9.17
C LEU A 141 -19.47 -1.01 -9.09
N TYR A 142 -20.24 -0.26 -9.87
CA TYR A 142 -21.69 -0.40 -9.93
C TYR A 142 -22.13 -1.71 -10.58
N GLU A 143 -21.48 -2.13 -11.68
CA GLU A 143 -21.74 -3.39 -12.36
C GLU A 143 -21.51 -4.61 -11.45
N LEU A 144 -20.36 -4.65 -10.78
CA LEU A 144 -19.93 -5.81 -10.00
C LEU A 144 -20.49 -5.83 -8.58
N MET A 145 -20.70 -4.65 -7.98
CA MET A 145 -21.00 -4.54 -6.55
C MET A 145 -22.29 -3.75 -6.26
N HIS A 146 -22.97 -3.23 -7.27
CA HIS A 146 -24.14 -2.34 -7.13
C HIS A 146 -23.90 -1.14 -6.20
N LYS A 147 -22.64 -0.68 -6.12
CA LYS A 147 -22.24 0.46 -5.31
C LYS A 147 -22.18 1.73 -6.14
N LYS A 148 -23.04 2.70 -5.83
CA LYS A 148 -22.96 4.06 -6.38
C LYS A 148 -22.01 4.88 -5.52
N ASN A 149 -20.75 4.92 -5.94
CA ASN A 149 -19.72 5.75 -5.31
C ASN A 149 -19.27 6.81 -6.30
N THR A 150 -19.01 8.02 -5.81
CA THR A 150 -18.27 9.04 -6.55
C THR A 150 -16.78 8.85 -6.27
N ILE A 151 -15.97 8.80 -7.32
CA ILE A 151 -14.51 8.76 -7.20
C ILE A 151 -14.01 10.21 -7.15
N HIS A 152 -13.38 10.58 -6.04
CA HIS A 152 -12.87 11.93 -5.81
C HIS A 152 -11.48 12.11 -6.44
N GLU A 153 -11.06 13.37 -6.67
CA GLU A 153 -9.75 13.68 -7.26
C GLU A 153 -8.57 13.12 -6.44
N SER A 154 -8.73 13.07 -5.11
CA SER A 154 -7.77 12.48 -4.17
C SER A 154 -7.77 10.94 -4.18
N GLN A 155 -8.46 10.32 -5.12
CA GLN A 155 -8.55 8.87 -5.30
C GLN A 155 -8.10 8.50 -6.72
N THR A 156 -7.68 7.25 -6.87
CA THR A 156 -7.37 6.64 -8.16
C THR A 156 -7.85 5.19 -8.16
N CYS A 157 -7.91 4.59 -9.34
CA CYS A 157 -8.45 3.26 -9.51
C CYS A 157 -7.57 2.45 -10.45
N ALA A 158 -7.29 1.22 -10.06
CA ALA A 158 -6.55 0.27 -10.88
C ALA A 158 -7.34 -1.03 -10.99
N LEU A 159 -7.24 -1.68 -12.15
CA LEU A 159 -7.81 -3.01 -12.33
C LEU A 159 -6.86 -4.06 -11.76
N GLN A 160 -7.42 -4.94 -10.94
CA GLN A 160 -6.67 -6.05 -10.37
C GLN A 160 -6.83 -7.31 -11.23
N SER A 161 -5.72 -8.02 -11.42
CA SER A 161 -5.74 -9.38 -11.97
C SER A 161 -6.37 -10.28 -10.90
N GLY A 162 -7.32 -11.17 -11.22
CA GLY A 162 -8.12 -11.91 -10.23
C GLY A 162 -7.36 -12.99 -9.44
N ARG A 163 -6.26 -12.64 -8.77
CA ARG A 163 -5.49 -13.55 -7.91
C ARG A 163 -5.97 -13.44 -6.47
N PHE A 164 -6.32 -14.58 -5.90
CA PHE A 164 -6.93 -14.75 -4.57
C PHE A 164 -6.16 -14.12 -3.39
N ASP A 165 -4.84 -13.94 -3.51
CA ASP A 165 -4.02 -13.41 -2.41
C ASP A 165 -4.06 -11.87 -2.28
N ASP A 166 -4.59 -11.17 -3.28
CA ASP A 166 -4.56 -9.71 -3.30
C ASP A 166 -5.65 -9.06 -2.41
N CYS A 167 -6.66 -9.83 -2.02
CA CYS A 167 -7.79 -9.41 -1.18
C CYS A 167 -7.38 -8.88 0.19
N ARG A 168 -6.19 -9.26 0.68
CA ARG A 168 -5.70 -8.94 2.03
C ARG A 168 -4.77 -7.73 2.07
N ASN A 169 -4.65 -7.01 0.96
CA ASN A 169 -3.72 -5.88 0.85
C ASN A 169 -4.33 -4.52 1.23
N SER A 170 -5.34 -4.49 2.11
CA SER A 170 -5.94 -3.22 2.55
C SER A 170 -4.88 -2.33 3.22
N GLY A 171 -4.80 -1.05 2.84
CA GLY A 171 -3.73 -0.15 3.29
C GLY A 171 -2.36 -0.38 2.62
N GLY A 172 -2.22 -1.41 1.78
CA GLY A 172 -0.99 -1.69 1.06
C GLY A 172 -0.71 -0.74 -0.10
N PRO A 173 0.53 -0.72 -0.61
CA PRO A 173 0.94 0.21 -1.64
C PRO A 173 0.54 -0.26 -3.05
N LEU A 174 0.01 0.66 -3.86
CA LEU A 174 0.03 0.56 -5.32
C LEU A 174 1.34 1.15 -5.82
N THR A 175 2.17 0.36 -6.49
CA THR A 175 3.48 0.82 -6.98
C THR A 175 3.71 0.50 -8.45
N ALA A 176 4.60 1.25 -9.10
CA ALA A 176 5.11 0.98 -10.44
C ALA A 176 6.60 1.29 -10.53
N LEU A 177 7.30 0.73 -11.51
CA LEU A 177 8.66 1.17 -11.84
C LEU A 177 8.62 2.55 -12.51
N GLY A 178 9.31 3.52 -11.91
CA GLY A 178 9.63 4.79 -12.56
C GLY A 178 10.74 4.63 -13.58
N ARG A 179 10.91 5.61 -14.48
CA ARG A 179 11.94 5.61 -15.55
C ARG A 179 13.38 5.44 -15.04
N ASN A 180 13.65 5.81 -13.79
CA ASN A 180 14.95 5.64 -13.14
C ASN A 180 15.18 4.22 -12.58
N GLY A 181 14.25 3.29 -12.80
CA GLY A 181 14.29 1.92 -12.28
C GLY A 181 13.95 1.81 -10.79
N ARG A 182 13.47 2.89 -10.14
CA ARG A 182 12.99 2.84 -8.76
C ARG A 182 11.48 2.61 -8.73
N HIS A 183 11.03 1.76 -7.81
CA HIS A 183 9.61 1.64 -7.54
C HIS A 183 9.09 2.88 -6.83
N VAL A 184 7.97 3.38 -7.33
CA VAL A 184 7.28 4.56 -6.83
C VAL A 184 5.88 4.14 -6.37
N GLN A 185 5.46 4.63 -5.22
CA GLN A 185 4.12 4.40 -4.67
C GLN A 185 3.17 5.52 -5.08
N TYR A 186 2.10 5.14 -5.79
CA TYR A 186 1.07 6.04 -6.32
C TYR A 186 -0.20 6.02 -5.49
N GLY A 187 -0.44 4.91 -4.80
CA GLY A 187 -1.70 4.67 -4.12
C GLY A 187 -1.54 3.93 -2.81
N VAL A 188 -2.55 4.11 -1.95
CA VAL A 188 -2.79 3.30 -0.76
C VAL A 188 -4.13 2.61 -0.94
N ALA A 189 -4.16 1.28 -0.87
CA ALA A 189 -5.37 0.50 -1.10
C ALA A 189 -6.46 0.84 -0.08
N SER A 190 -7.62 1.32 -0.55
CA SER A 190 -8.69 1.81 0.33
C SER A 190 -9.92 0.90 0.33
N TYR A 191 -10.53 0.63 -0.82
CA TYR A 191 -11.71 -0.25 -0.92
C TYR A 191 -11.88 -0.85 -2.32
N GLY A 192 -12.88 -1.72 -2.50
CA GLY A 192 -13.07 -2.50 -3.73
C GLY A 192 -12.41 -3.88 -3.67
N LEU A 193 -11.59 -4.13 -2.65
CA LEU A 193 -10.88 -5.40 -2.42
C LEU A 193 -11.79 -6.60 -2.17
N ASN A 194 -13.07 -6.43 -1.85
CA ASN A 194 -14.00 -7.56 -1.66
C ASN A 194 -14.27 -8.32 -2.97
N ALA A 195 -13.99 -7.70 -4.12
CA ALA A 195 -14.14 -8.28 -5.44
C ALA A 195 -12.81 -8.78 -6.03
N CYS A 196 -11.73 -8.82 -5.24
CA CYS A 196 -10.38 -9.28 -5.63
C CYS A 196 -10.31 -10.65 -6.33
N ASN A 197 -11.27 -11.54 -6.09
CA ASN A 197 -11.35 -12.86 -6.72
C ASN A 197 -11.95 -12.80 -8.14
N LEU A 198 -12.43 -11.63 -8.56
CA LEU A 198 -13.00 -11.41 -9.88
C LEU A 198 -11.95 -10.74 -10.77
N ASP A 199 -11.80 -11.26 -11.98
CA ASP A 199 -10.94 -10.63 -12.97
C ASP A 199 -11.43 -9.23 -13.33
N ASN A 200 -10.48 -8.30 -13.42
CA ASN A 200 -10.74 -6.89 -13.72
C ASN A 200 -11.71 -6.25 -12.72
N ALA A 201 -11.65 -6.67 -11.45
CA ALA A 201 -12.27 -5.94 -10.37
C ALA A 201 -11.50 -4.64 -10.11
N PRO A 202 -12.20 -3.50 -10.04
CA PRO A 202 -11.57 -2.22 -9.72
C PRO A 202 -11.29 -2.15 -8.23
N VAL A 203 -10.07 -1.76 -7.88
CA VAL A 203 -9.71 -1.37 -6.52
C VAL A 203 -9.51 0.13 -6.49
N VAL A 204 -10.10 0.79 -5.51
CA VAL A 204 -9.94 2.22 -5.26
C VAL A 204 -8.82 2.43 -4.26
N TYR A 205 -7.91 3.31 -4.64
CA TYR A 205 -6.75 3.71 -3.87
C TYR A 205 -6.86 5.19 -3.50
N THR A 206 -6.36 5.57 -2.34
CA THR A 206 -6.06 6.97 -2.03
C THR A 206 -4.84 7.39 -2.84
N ARG A 207 -4.93 8.48 -3.61
CA ARG A 207 -3.85 8.99 -4.48
C ARG A 207 -2.78 9.65 -3.63
N VAL A 208 -1.57 9.06 -3.56
CA VAL A 208 -0.47 9.53 -2.69
C VAL A 208 -0.06 10.97 -2.99
N GLU A 209 0.04 11.33 -4.28
CA GLU A 209 0.37 12.67 -4.76
C GLU A 209 -0.49 13.77 -4.08
N SER A 210 -1.79 13.51 -3.88
CA SER A 210 -2.71 14.47 -3.25
C SER A 210 -2.44 14.73 -1.76
N PHE A 211 -1.56 13.94 -1.12
CA PHE A 211 -1.31 14.00 0.31
C PHE A 211 0.17 14.17 0.65
N ILE A 212 1.05 14.46 -0.32
CA ILE A 212 2.49 14.63 -0.06
C ILE A 212 2.75 15.70 1.01
N ASP A 213 2.12 16.86 0.92
CA ASP A 213 2.28 17.93 1.91
C ASP A 213 1.85 17.50 3.32
N TRP A 214 0.75 16.75 3.41
CA TRP A 214 0.27 16.18 4.67
C TRP A 214 1.23 15.12 5.21
N ILE A 215 1.74 14.24 4.36
CA ILE A 215 2.72 13.21 4.74
C ILE A 215 3.95 13.90 5.32
N LEU A 216 4.56 14.82 4.58
CA LEU A 216 5.81 15.48 4.98
C LEU A 216 5.65 16.29 6.26
N SER A 217 4.55 17.04 6.42
CA SER A 217 4.28 17.80 7.64
C SER A 217 4.00 16.92 8.87
N SER A 218 3.63 15.65 8.67
CA SER A 218 3.36 14.70 9.75
C SER A 218 4.60 13.88 10.18
N LEU A 219 5.71 13.96 9.43
CA LEU A 219 6.95 13.29 9.78
C LEU A 219 7.71 14.10 10.85
N GLU A 220 7.66 13.65 12.09
CA GLU A 220 8.56 14.14 13.15
C GLU A 220 9.95 13.52 13.02
N GLU A 221 10.99 14.36 13.15
CA GLU A 221 12.40 13.95 13.24
C GLU A 221 12.66 13.00 14.44
#